data_AF-A0A956DN23-F1
#
_entry.id   AF-A0A956DN23-F1
#
_cell.length_a   1.000
_cell.length_b   1.000
_cell.length_c   1.000
_cell.angle_alpha   90.00
_cell.angle_beta   90.00
_cell.angle_gamma   90.00
#
_symmetry.space_group_name_H-M   'P 1'
#
loop_
_entity.id
_entity.type
_entity.pdbx_description
1 polymer ?
#
loop_
_entity_poly.entity_id
_entity_poly.type
_entity_poly.pdbx_seq_one_letter_code
_entity_poly.pdbx_strand_id
1 'polypeptide(L)'
;MTDFDDPFPDAETVAHAAQAALPTVSHPFVLTVVEGPDASQRHTVAANHPTRMLVGKSEACEIQLSDPSVSRRHVAVEVAGRRLRLTDLGSTNGTFVDGVAIGEAFLTGDETIRIGGTAILVSRGEPAPSSALPNQLSFGTTFGGSTAMRRLYPLCHRLAAAEVPVVIEGETGTGKEQLAESFHRMGPRRQGPFVVFDCTAVAPSLIESELFG
;
A
#
# COMPACT_ATOMS: atom_id res chain seq x y z
N MET A 1 46.49 -33.82 -8.37
CA MET A 1 46.37 -34.27 -6.97
C MET A 1 46.15 -33.00 -6.16
N THR A 2 44.99 -32.36 -6.36
CA THR A 2 43.76 -32.49 -5.53
C THR A 2 43.97 -31.72 -4.21
N ASP A 3 43.21 -30.71 -3.80
CA ASP A 3 41.92 -30.17 -4.19
C ASP A 3 41.87 -28.72 -3.69
N PHE A 4 41.34 -27.79 -4.49
CA PHE A 4 40.68 -26.58 -3.99
C PHE A 4 39.20 -26.73 -4.36
N ASP A 5 38.56 -27.69 -3.69
CA ASP A 5 37.11 -27.85 -3.62
C ASP A 5 36.66 -27.15 -2.33
N ASP A 6 36.08 -25.96 -2.48
CA ASP A 6 34.70 -25.77 -2.03
C ASP A 6 34.12 -24.51 -2.72
N PRO A 7 33.11 -24.67 -3.58
CA PRO A 7 32.48 -23.59 -4.30
C PRO A 7 31.62 -22.76 -3.35
N PHE A 8 31.49 -21.46 -3.65
CA PHE A 8 30.48 -20.61 -3.04
C PHE A 8 29.13 -21.35 -3.04
N PRO A 9 28.51 -21.60 -1.88
CA PRO A 9 27.26 -22.32 -1.82
C PRO A 9 26.21 -21.50 -2.57
N ASP A 10 25.44 -22.20 -3.42
CA ASP A 10 24.32 -21.69 -4.19
C ASP A 10 23.50 -20.71 -3.34
N ALA A 11 23.71 -19.42 -3.57
CA ALA A 11 22.79 -18.40 -3.11
C ALA A 11 21.53 -18.57 -3.97
N GLU A 12 20.64 -19.46 -3.50
CA GLU A 12 19.29 -19.60 -3.98
C GLU A 12 18.71 -18.21 -4.20
N THR A 13 18.53 -17.85 -5.46
CA THR A 13 17.75 -16.69 -5.85
C THR A 13 16.34 -16.96 -5.33
N VAL A 14 16.02 -16.40 -4.17
CA VAL A 14 14.67 -16.43 -3.63
C VAL A 14 13.82 -15.62 -4.60
N ALA A 15 13.21 -16.35 -5.54
CA ALA A 15 12.22 -15.85 -6.46
C ALA A 15 10.96 -15.48 -5.67
N HIS A 16 10.96 -14.31 -5.04
CA HIS A 16 9.71 -13.61 -4.75
C HIS A 16 9.29 -12.85 -6.00
N ALA A 17 8.85 -13.62 -7.01
CA ALA A 17 7.89 -13.12 -7.99
C ALA A 17 6.56 -12.87 -7.27
N ALA A 18 6.51 -11.83 -6.45
CA ALA A 18 5.26 -11.11 -6.30
C ALA A 18 5.03 -10.44 -7.64
N GLN A 19 4.39 -11.17 -8.57
CA GLN A 19 3.64 -10.53 -9.63
C GLN A 19 2.80 -9.49 -8.90
N ALA A 20 3.18 -8.22 -9.04
CA ALA A 20 2.36 -7.11 -8.63
C ALA A 20 1.14 -7.19 -9.56
N ALA A 21 0.18 -8.02 -9.17
CA ALA A 21 -1.16 -7.98 -9.70
C ALA A 21 -1.53 -6.51 -9.65
N LEU A 22 -1.77 -5.92 -10.82
CA LEU A 22 -2.27 -4.55 -10.96
C LEU A 22 -3.27 -4.35 -9.82
N PRO A 23 -3.10 -3.34 -8.94
CA PRO A 23 -3.97 -3.21 -7.78
C PRO A 23 -5.39 -3.19 -8.29
N THR A 24 -6.10 -4.30 -8.05
CA THR A 24 -7.51 -4.40 -8.40
C THR A 24 -8.14 -3.25 -7.62
N VAL A 25 -8.80 -2.33 -8.31
CA VAL A 25 -9.37 -1.13 -7.69
C VAL A 25 -10.41 -1.59 -6.67
N SER A 26 -9.96 -1.82 -5.45
CA SER A 26 -10.82 -2.23 -4.35
C SER A 26 -11.46 -0.96 -3.82
N HIS A 27 -12.79 -0.96 -3.86
CA HIS A 27 -13.57 0.17 -3.38
C HIS A 27 -13.51 0.14 -1.85
N PRO A 28 -13.19 1.27 -1.19
CA PRO A 28 -13.21 1.32 0.25
C PRO A 28 -14.64 1.09 0.74
N PHE A 29 -14.75 0.61 1.98
CA PHE A 29 -16.02 0.64 2.71
C PHE A 29 -16.09 1.91 3.54
N VAL A 30 -17.29 2.46 3.67
CA VAL A 30 -17.58 3.59 4.55
C VAL A 30 -18.50 3.08 5.64
N LEU A 31 -18.08 3.29 6.88
CA LEU A 31 -18.84 2.97 8.09
C LEU A 31 -19.42 4.28 8.62
N THR A 32 -20.75 4.43 8.52
CA THR A 32 -21.47 5.61 9.02
C THR A 32 -22.24 5.24 10.27
N VAL A 33 -21.96 5.91 11.38
CA VAL A 33 -22.76 5.75 12.60
C VAL A 33 -24.11 6.44 12.40
N VAL A 34 -25.18 5.66 12.36
CA VAL A 34 -26.55 6.15 12.09
C VAL A 34 -27.39 6.24 13.36
N GLU A 35 -27.04 5.48 14.42
CA GLU A 35 -27.66 5.57 15.74
C GLU A 35 -26.60 5.45 16.84
N GLY A 36 -26.89 6.01 18.02
CA GLY A 36 -26.02 5.99 19.19
C GLY A 36 -25.36 7.35 19.47
N PRO A 37 -24.53 7.45 20.53
CA PRO A 37 -23.90 8.69 20.95
C PRO A 37 -22.99 9.33 19.90
N ASP A 38 -22.41 8.51 19.04
CA ASP A 38 -21.47 8.91 17.98
C ASP A 38 -22.15 9.12 16.62
N ALA A 39 -23.48 9.29 16.60
CA ALA A 39 -24.25 9.48 15.36
C ALA A 39 -23.64 10.57 14.47
N SER A 40 -23.68 10.33 13.15
CA SER A 40 -23.05 11.11 12.07
C SER A 40 -21.55 10.91 11.86
N GLN A 41 -20.83 10.24 12.76
CA GLN A 41 -19.42 9.90 12.50
C GLN A 41 -19.31 8.97 11.29
N ARG A 42 -18.23 9.17 10.51
CA ARG A 42 -17.94 8.42 9.29
C ARG A 42 -16.48 7.99 9.26
N HIS A 43 -16.26 6.72 8.95
CA HIS A 43 -14.92 6.11 8.94
C HIS A 43 -14.72 5.34 7.64
N THR A 44 -13.54 5.45 7.03
CA THR A 44 -13.20 4.78 5.77
C THR A 44 -12.28 3.60 6.01
N VAL A 45 -12.65 2.43 5.49
CA VAL A 45 -11.85 1.21 5.53
C VAL A 45 -11.36 0.90 4.12
N ALA A 46 -10.08 1.16 3.85
CA ALA A 46 -9.47 0.99 2.52
C ALA A 46 -8.65 -0.32 2.43
N ALA A 47 -8.52 -0.85 1.21
CA ALA A 47 -7.84 -2.13 0.94
C ALA A 47 -6.31 -2.03 0.78
N ASN A 48 -5.73 -0.85 0.92
CA ASN A 48 -4.36 -0.54 0.52
C ASN A 48 -3.29 -1.14 1.47
N HIS A 49 -3.70 -1.86 2.50
CA HIS A 49 -2.87 -2.63 3.43
C HIS A 49 -3.78 -3.69 4.09
N PRO A 50 -3.26 -4.83 4.57
CA PRO A 50 -3.99 -5.59 5.58
C PRO A 50 -3.95 -4.77 6.87
N THR A 51 -4.87 -3.82 7.02
CA THR A 51 -5.09 -3.14 8.30
C THR A 51 -6.49 -3.49 8.73
N ARG A 52 -6.58 -4.66 9.37
CA ARG A 52 -7.66 -4.98 10.28
C ARG A 52 -7.81 -3.81 11.25
N MET A 53 -8.89 -3.06 11.16
CA MET A 53 -9.20 -1.93 12.06
C MET A 53 -10.05 -2.44 13.22
N LEU A 54 -9.74 -2.00 14.42
CA LEU A 54 -10.49 -2.30 15.63
C LEU A 54 -11.56 -1.23 15.85
N VAL A 55 -12.74 -1.70 16.24
CA VAL A 55 -13.87 -0.85 16.64
C VAL A 55 -14.24 -1.15 18.08
N GLY A 56 -14.35 -0.11 18.91
CA GLY A 56 -14.66 -0.27 20.32
C GLY A 56 -14.46 1.02 21.10
N LYS A 57 -14.62 0.98 22.43
CA LYS A 57 -14.47 2.17 23.28
C LYS A 57 -13.04 2.53 23.68
N SER A 58 -12.09 1.64 23.44
CA SER A 58 -10.68 1.84 23.82
C SER A 58 -9.99 2.83 22.88
N GLU A 59 -9.06 3.63 23.38
CA GLU A 59 -8.20 4.52 22.56
C GLU A 59 -7.29 3.76 21.60
N ALA A 60 -7.09 2.45 21.84
CA ALA A 60 -6.39 1.54 20.95
C ALA A 60 -7.20 1.14 19.70
N CYS A 61 -8.47 1.57 19.59
CA CYS A 61 -9.31 1.33 18.42
C CYS A 61 -9.19 2.49 17.44
N GLU A 62 -8.95 2.18 16.16
CA GLU A 62 -8.95 3.17 15.09
C GLU A 62 -10.34 3.81 14.91
N ILE A 63 -11.39 3.05 15.20
CA ILE A 63 -12.77 3.54 15.26
C ILE A 63 -13.21 3.49 16.72
N GLN A 64 -12.99 4.62 17.41
CA GLN A 64 -13.39 4.77 18.80
C GLN A 64 -14.87 5.16 18.90
N LEU A 65 -15.62 4.46 19.76
CA LEU A 65 -17.02 4.75 20.08
C LEU A 65 -17.17 5.11 21.56
N SER A 66 -18.01 6.10 21.85
CA SER A 66 -18.29 6.59 23.21
C SER A 66 -19.43 5.83 23.91
N ASP A 67 -20.12 4.93 23.20
CA ASP A 67 -21.21 4.11 23.75
C ASP A 67 -20.74 3.21 24.92
N PRO A 68 -21.32 3.36 26.12
CA PRO A 68 -20.89 2.59 27.30
C PRO A 68 -21.16 1.08 27.17
N SER A 69 -22.16 0.69 26.38
CA SER A 69 -22.53 -0.70 26.13
C SER A 69 -21.65 -1.39 25.08
N VAL A 70 -20.76 -0.63 24.43
CA VAL A 70 -19.75 -1.16 23.52
C VAL A 70 -18.53 -1.66 24.32
N SER A 71 -18.00 -2.82 23.93
CA SER A 71 -16.80 -3.42 24.52
C SER A 71 -15.54 -2.63 24.14
N ARG A 72 -14.48 -2.73 24.95
CA ARG A 72 -13.20 -2.02 24.71
C ARG A 72 -12.63 -2.30 23.31
N ARG A 73 -12.67 -3.56 22.90
CA ARG A 73 -12.40 -4.06 21.54
C ARG A 73 -13.61 -4.92 21.19
N HIS A 74 -14.55 -4.38 20.43
CA HIS A 74 -15.84 -5.03 20.19
C HIS A 74 -15.77 -5.89 18.93
N VAL A 75 -15.45 -5.26 17.81
CA VAL A 75 -15.32 -5.92 16.52
C VAL A 75 -14.01 -5.52 15.85
N ALA A 76 -13.59 -6.32 14.89
CA ALA A 76 -12.60 -5.95 13.90
C ALA A 76 -13.22 -5.93 12.51
N VAL A 77 -12.79 -5.00 11.68
CA VAL A 77 -13.19 -4.88 10.27
C VAL A 77 -11.97 -4.92 9.36
N GLU A 78 -12.07 -5.64 8.25
CA GLU A 78 -10.97 -5.84 7.30
C GLU A 78 -11.52 -6.00 5.89
N VAL A 79 -10.92 -5.34 4.89
CA VAL A 79 -11.33 -5.55 3.49
C VAL A 79 -10.76 -6.88 2.99
N ALA A 80 -11.64 -7.84 2.72
CA ALA A 80 -11.31 -9.15 2.18
C ALA A 80 -11.79 -9.23 0.71
N GLY A 81 -10.91 -8.82 -0.22
CA GLY A 81 -11.24 -8.76 -1.64
C GLY A 81 -12.31 -7.71 -1.93
N ARG A 82 -13.53 -8.14 -2.27
CA ARG A 82 -14.69 -7.26 -2.58
C ARG A 82 -15.68 -7.13 -1.42
N ARG A 83 -15.42 -7.75 -0.28
CA ARG A 83 -16.30 -7.77 0.90
C ARG A 83 -15.57 -7.16 2.11
N LEU A 84 -16.34 -6.67 3.06
CA LEU A 84 -15.83 -6.27 4.37
C LEU A 84 -16.01 -7.44 5.33
N ARG A 85 -14.92 -8.02 5.81
CA ARG A 85 -14.96 -9.01 6.88
C ARG A 85 -15.16 -8.30 8.22
N LEU A 86 -16.19 -8.70 8.94
CA LEU A 86 -16.50 -8.27 10.30
C LEU A 86 -16.28 -9.46 11.23
N THR A 87 -15.56 -9.26 12.33
CA THR A 87 -15.30 -10.30 13.33
C THR A 87 -15.57 -9.76 14.73
N ASP A 88 -16.47 -10.41 15.48
CA ASP A 88 -16.66 -10.15 16.91
C ASP A 88 -15.44 -10.62 17.70
N LEU A 89 -14.99 -9.83 18.68
CA LEU A 89 -13.76 -10.08 19.44
C LEU A 89 -14.04 -10.65 20.84
N GLY A 90 -15.19 -11.32 21.02
CA GLY A 90 -15.66 -11.77 22.32
C GLY A 90 -16.34 -10.64 23.09
N SER A 91 -17.20 -9.88 22.41
CA SER A 91 -17.91 -8.76 23.02
C SER A 91 -18.91 -9.22 24.08
N THR A 92 -19.20 -8.36 25.07
CA THR A 92 -20.13 -8.70 26.16
C THR A 92 -21.58 -8.82 25.69
N ASN A 93 -22.01 -7.95 24.77
CA ASN A 93 -23.41 -7.84 24.34
C ASN A 93 -23.66 -8.48 22.96
N GLY A 94 -22.61 -9.01 22.31
CA GLY A 94 -22.67 -9.56 20.96
C GLY A 94 -22.68 -8.49 19.87
N THR A 95 -22.40 -8.96 18.66
CA THR A 95 -22.46 -8.18 17.42
C THR A 95 -23.59 -8.70 16.54
N PHE A 96 -24.36 -7.79 15.95
CA PHE A 96 -25.49 -8.12 15.09
C PHE A 96 -25.32 -7.47 13.72
N VAL A 97 -25.73 -8.18 12.67
CA VAL A 97 -25.83 -7.67 11.29
C VAL A 97 -27.26 -7.85 10.84
N ASP A 98 -27.94 -6.75 10.48
CA ASP A 98 -29.36 -6.73 10.10
C ASP A 98 -30.27 -7.48 11.09
N GLY A 99 -29.94 -7.41 12.39
CA GLY A 99 -30.67 -8.04 13.49
C GLY A 99 -30.27 -9.48 13.81
N VAL A 100 -29.38 -10.10 13.03
CA VAL A 100 -28.90 -11.47 13.28
C VAL A 100 -27.56 -11.44 14.02
N ALA A 101 -27.44 -12.20 15.12
CA ALA A 101 -26.20 -12.31 15.88
C ALA A 101 -25.11 -13.05 15.07
N ILE A 102 -23.89 -12.52 15.06
CA ILE A 102 -22.77 -13.09 14.32
C ILE A 102 -21.51 -13.22 15.19
N GLY A 103 -20.66 -14.18 14.85
CA GLY A 103 -19.26 -14.20 15.29
C GLY A 103 -18.31 -13.66 14.20
N GLU A 104 -18.60 -14.00 12.94
CA GLU A 104 -17.91 -13.50 11.77
C GLU A 104 -18.91 -13.35 10.62
N ALA A 105 -18.76 -12.30 9.80
CA ALA A 105 -19.60 -12.04 8.64
C ALA A 105 -18.81 -11.36 7.51
N PHE A 106 -19.26 -11.52 6.27
CA PHE A 106 -18.71 -10.84 5.10
C PHE A 106 -19.78 -9.94 4.47
N LEU A 107 -19.59 -8.63 4.59
CA LEU A 107 -20.55 -7.60 4.20
C LEU A 107 -20.25 -7.08 2.79
N THR A 108 -21.29 -6.63 2.10
CA THR A 108 -21.24 -6.23 0.69
C THR A 108 -21.42 -4.73 0.47
N GLY A 109 -21.96 -4.02 1.45
CA GLY A 109 -22.03 -2.56 1.49
C GLY A 109 -23.44 -1.97 1.54
N ASP A 110 -24.41 -2.66 2.15
CA ASP A 110 -25.76 -2.14 2.44
C ASP A 110 -26.27 -2.59 3.82
N GLU A 111 -25.46 -3.34 4.56
CA GLU A 111 -25.83 -3.97 5.83
C GLU A 111 -25.67 -3.00 7.01
N THR A 112 -26.49 -3.16 8.03
CA THR A 112 -26.36 -2.42 9.29
C THR A 112 -25.78 -3.31 10.38
N ILE A 113 -24.64 -2.89 10.92
CA ILE A 113 -24.00 -3.50 12.09
C ILE A 113 -24.57 -2.84 13.34
N ARG A 114 -25.02 -3.64 14.32
CA ARG A 114 -25.39 -3.15 15.65
C ARG A 114 -24.45 -3.74 16.70
N ILE A 115 -23.87 -2.85 17.50
CA ILE A 115 -23.01 -3.18 18.65
C ILE A 115 -23.42 -2.28 19.82
N GLY A 116 -23.85 -2.89 20.93
CA GLY A 116 -24.44 -2.11 22.02
C GLY A 116 -25.68 -1.31 21.56
N GLY A 117 -25.74 -0.03 21.92
CA GLY A 117 -26.76 0.92 21.46
C GLY A 117 -26.42 1.62 20.13
N THR A 118 -25.28 1.30 19.54
CA THR A 118 -24.76 1.94 18.32
C THR A 118 -25.12 1.14 17.08
N ALA A 119 -25.66 1.80 16.06
CA ALA A 119 -25.89 1.22 14.73
C ALA A 119 -25.00 1.90 13.69
N ILE A 120 -24.34 1.08 12.87
CA ILE A 120 -23.37 1.50 11.87
C ILE A 120 -23.84 0.96 10.52
N LEU A 121 -24.20 1.86 9.61
CA LEU A 121 -24.50 1.52 8.23
C LEU A 121 -23.19 1.32 7.48
N VAL A 122 -23.04 0.16 6.84
CA VAL A 122 -21.95 -0.14 5.94
C VAL A 122 -22.37 0.25 4.54
N SER A 123 -21.59 1.10 3.88
CA SER A 123 -21.78 1.43 2.48
C SER A 123 -20.50 1.24 1.69
N ARG A 124 -20.63 1.04 0.37
CA ARG A 124 -19.48 1.17 -0.53
C ARG A 124 -19.15 2.65 -0.68
N GLY A 125 -17.91 3.00 -0.38
CA GLY A 125 -17.38 4.28 -0.80
C GLY A 125 -17.13 4.28 -2.30
N GLU A 126 -17.22 5.45 -2.91
CA GLU A 126 -16.49 5.66 -4.15
C GLU A 126 -15.01 5.34 -3.88
N PRO A 127 -14.29 4.69 -4.82
CA PRO A 127 -12.86 4.60 -4.69
C PRO A 127 -12.40 6.03 -4.50
N ALA A 128 -11.74 6.32 -3.37
CA ALA A 128 -11.08 7.61 -3.20
C ALA A 128 -10.34 7.81 -4.52
N PRO A 129 -10.63 8.87 -5.30
CA PRO A 129 -9.95 9.07 -6.58
C PRO A 129 -8.48 8.97 -6.21
N SER A 130 -7.78 7.94 -6.71
CA SER A 130 -6.41 7.64 -6.25
C SER A 130 -5.63 8.92 -6.46
N SER A 131 -5.51 9.73 -5.40
CA SER A 131 -5.34 11.19 -5.45
C SER A 131 -5.45 11.76 -6.87
N ALA A 132 -6.66 12.09 -7.38
CA ALA A 132 -6.91 12.64 -8.73
C ALA A 132 -5.63 12.69 -9.58
N LEU A 133 -5.30 11.61 -10.33
CA LEU A 133 -3.96 11.35 -10.92
C LEU A 133 -3.13 12.63 -10.94
N PRO A 134 -2.05 12.75 -10.14
CA PRO A 134 -1.31 14.00 -10.03
C PRO A 134 -1.18 14.59 -11.43
N ASN A 135 -1.64 15.82 -11.65
CA ASN A 135 -1.61 16.44 -12.98
C ASN A 135 -0.16 16.70 -13.45
N GLN A 136 0.82 16.17 -12.72
CA GLN A 136 2.20 16.03 -13.15
C GLN A 136 2.27 15.08 -14.34
N LEU A 137 2.57 15.67 -15.49
CA LEU A 137 2.89 14.95 -16.72
C LEU A 137 4.37 14.59 -16.80
N SER A 138 5.18 14.99 -15.81
CA SER A 138 6.63 14.83 -15.83
C SER A 138 7.27 14.68 -14.44
N PHE A 139 8.48 14.13 -14.42
CA PHE A 139 9.45 14.16 -13.33
C PHE A 139 10.80 14.54 -13.93
N GLY A 140 11.35 15.70 -13.53
CA GLY A 140 12.53 16.25 -14.19
C GLY A 140 12.28 16.50 -15.68
N THR A 141 13.14 15.94 -16.53
CA THR A 141 12.98 15.93 -18.00
C THR A 141 12.19 14.72 -18.50
N THR A 142 11.86 13.77 -17.63
CA THR A 142 11.07 12.60 -18.00
C THR A 142 9.61 13.00 -18.16
N PHE A 143 9.05 12.82 -19.36
CA PHE A 143 7.65 13.08 -19.67
C PHE A 143 6.88 11.78 -19.90
N GLY A 144 5.64 11.73 -19.40
CA GLY A 144 4.81 10.54 -19.45
C GLY A 144 3.42 10.85 -18.96
N GLY A 145 2.48 10.98 -19.89
CA GLY A 145 1.08 11.30 -19.60
C GLY A 145 0.21 10.09 -19.26
N SER A 146 0.77 8.87 -19.28
CA SER A 146 0.02 7.64 -18.97
C SER A 146 -0.36 7.57 -17.49
N THR A 147 -1.46 6.89 -17.18
CA THR A 147 -1.93 6.73 -15.80
C THR A 147 -0.91 6.00 -14.92
N ALA A 148 -0.17 5.04 -15.49
CA ALA A 148 0.93 4.34 -14.82
C ALA A 148 2.08 5.30 -14.43
N MET A 149 2.56 6.13 -15.38
CA MET A 149 3.64 7.08 -15.12
C MET A 149 3.24 8.17 -14.11
N ARG A 150 2.04 8.72 -14.24
CA ARG A 150 1.51 9.71 -13.28
C ARG A 150 1.44 9.21 -11.85
N ARG A 151 1.26 7.89 -11.66
CA ARG A 151 1.29 7.24 -10.34
C ARG A 151 2.72 7.04 -9.81
N LEU A 152 3.71 6.90 -10.69
CA LEU A 152 5.12 6.74 -10.30
C LEU A 152 5.77 8.06 -9.88
N TYR A 153 5.38 9.20 -10.44
CA TYR A 153 6.04 10.48 -10.16
C TYR A 153 6.09 10.90 -8.69
N PRO A 154 5.03 10.74 -7.86
CA PRO A 154 5.13 11.02 -6.43
C PRO A 154 6.14 10.14 -5.70
N LEU A 155 6.29 8.87 -6.12
CA LEU A 155 7.31 7.98 -5.59
C LEU A 155 8.71 8.44 -6.03
N CYS A 156 8.87 8.79 -7.30
CA CYS A 156 10.14 9.30 -7.85
C CYS A 156 10.61 10.56 -7.11
N HIS A 157 9.71 11.50 -6.82
CA HIS A 157 10.02 12.70 -6.02
C HIS A 157 10.54 12.36 -4.61
N ARG A 158 9.91 11.39 -3.93
CA ARG A 158 10.36 10.96 -2.60
C ARG A 158 11.71 10.25 -2.66
N LEU A 159 11.90 9.37 -3.64
CA LEU A 159 13.15 8.64 -3.84
C LEU A 159 14.29 9.56 -4.26
N ALA A 160 14.04 10.59 -5.06
CA ALA A 160 15.06 11.56 -5.46
C ALA A 160 15.64 12.33 -4.26
N ALA A 161 14.80 12.63 -3.26
CA ALA A 161 15.24 13.27 -2.02
C ALA A 161 15.95 12.32 -1.05
N ALA A 162 15.81 10.99 -1.24
CA ALA A 162 16.40 9.99 -0.38
C ALA A 162 17.78 9.55 -0.88
N GLU A 163 18.71 9.28 0.04
CA GLU A 163 20.03 8.74 -0.29
C GLU A 163 20.01 7.22 -0.35
N VAL A 164 19.14 6.66 -1.20
CA VAL A 164 18.96 5.20 -1.36
C VAL A 164 19.31 4.75 -2.78
N PRO A 165 19.83 3.52 -2.96
CA PRO A 165 19.98 2.92 -4.29
C PRO A 165 18.61 2.73 -4.96
N VAL A 166 18.53 2.99 -6.26
CA VAL A 166 17.32 2.84 -7.07
C VAL A 166 17.64 1.99 -8.28
N VAL A 167 16.83 0.95 -8.53
CA VAL A 167 16.86 0.15 -9.75
C VAL A 167 15.69 0.56 -10.63
N ILE A 168 15.95 0.83 -11.90
CA ILE A 168 14.94 1.23 -12.88
C ILE A 168 14.78 0.11 -13.90
N GLU A 169 13.61 -0.53 -13.90
CA GLU A 169 13.28 -1.60 -14.82
C GLU A 169 12.27 -1.15 -15.88
N GLY A 170 12.26 -1.84 -17.01
CA GLY A 170 11.34 -1.57 -18.11
C GLY A 170 11.91 -2.00 -19.47
N GLU A 171 11.04 -2.15 -20.45
CA GLU A 171 11.41 -2.52 -21.81
C GLU A 171 12.32 -1.47 -22.48
N THR A 172 13.06 -1.87 -23.52
CA THR A 172 13.90 -0.95 -24.30
C THR A 172 13.05 0.19 -24.87
N GLY A 173 13.53 1.44 -24.73
CA GLY A 173 12.83 2.63 -25.24
C GLY A 173 11.77 3.23 -24.31
N THR A 174 11.60 2.71 -23.08
CA THR A 174 10.68 3.29 -22.07
C THR A 174 11.23 4.54 -21.35
N GLY A 175 12.43 5.01 -21.71
CA GLY A 175 13.03 6.23 -21.17
C GLY A 175 13.68 6.06 -19.79
N LYS A 176 14.21 4.88 -19.47
CA LYS A 176 14.86 4.58 -18.18
C LYS A 176 16.08 5.46 -17.93
N GLU A 177 16.82 5.77 -18.99
CA GLU A 177 18.01 6.62 -18.97
C GLU A 177 17.63 8.05 -18.60
N GLN A 178 16.55 8.57 -19.20
CA GLN A 178 16.00 9.90 -18.87
C GLN A 178 15.50 9.97 -17.43
N LEU A 179 14.92 8.87 -16.93
CA LEU A 179 14.47 8.78 -15.55
C LEU A 179 15.66 8.79 -14.57
N ALA A 180 16.74 8.05 -14.86
CA ALA A 180 17.97 8.06 -14.08
C ALA A 180 18.62 9.45 -14.03
N GLU A 181 18.69 10.14 -15.16
CA GLU A 181 19.20 11.52 -15.23
C GLU A 181 18.32 12.48 -14.40
N SER A 182 17.00 12.31 -14.48
CA SER A 182 16.04 13.10 -13.69
C SER A 182 16.23 12.89 -12.19
N PHE A 183 16.51 11.65 -11.75
CA PHE A 183 16.86 11.36 -10.35
C PHE A 183 18.12 12.11 -9.92
N HIS A 184 19.20 12.08 -10.71
CA HIS A 184 20.44 12.80 -10.39
C HIS A 184 20.22 14.31 -10.27
N ARG A 185 19.52 14.91 -11.24
CA ARG A 185 19.27 16.35 -11.28
C ARG A 185 18.41 16.85 -10.11
N MET A 186 17.51 16.00 -9.62
CA MET A 186 16.57 16.35 -8.56
C MET A 186 17.07 15.98 -7.16
N GLY A 187 18.04 15.07 -7.07
CA GLY A 187 18.57 14.60 -5.81
C GLY A 187 19.62 15.51 -5.16
N PRO A 188 20.08 15.15 -3.96
CA PRO A 188 21.04 15.94 -3.20
C PRO A 188 22.40 16.08 -3.90
N ARG A 189 22.77 15.09 -4.73
CA ARG A 189 24.05 15.02 -5.45
C ARG A 189 24.07 15.72 -6.82
N ARG A 190 23.04 16.50 -7.16
CA ARG A 190 22.88 17.20 -8.44
C ARG A 190 24.05 18.10 -8.88
N GLN A 191 24.90 18.54 -7.94
CA GLN A 191 26.10 19.34 -8.25
C GLN A 191 27.31 18.48 -8.61
N GLY A 192 27.28 17.19 -8.30
CA GLY A 192 28.32 16.23 -8.68
C GLY A 192 28.14 15.72 -10.12
N PRO A 193 29.16 15.04 -10.66
CA PRO A 193 29.09 14.45 -12.00
C PRO A 193 28.02 13.36 -12.06
N PHE A 194 27.26 13.33 -13.15
CA PHE A 194 26.44 12.19 -13.52
C PHE A 194 27.30 11.22 -14.33
N VAL A 195 27.73 10.12 -13.70
CA VAL A 195 28.61 9.12 -14.33
C VAL A 195 27.74 7.98 -14.86
N VAL A 196 27.78 7.77 -16.18
CA VAL A 196 27.12 6.64 -16.84
C VAL A 196 28.16 5.54 -17.02
N PHE A 197 27.86 4.35 -16.49
CA PHE A 197 28.68 3.17 -16.68
C PHE A 197 27.91 2.15 -17.54
N ASP A 198 28.42 1.88 -18.73
CA ASP A 198 27.84 0.90 -19.65
C ASP A 198 28.48 -0.48 -19.45
N CYS A 199 27.76 -1.36 -18.75
CA CYS A 199 28.21 -2.73 -18.49
C CYS A 199 28.38 -3.58 -19.77
N THR A 200 27.82 -3.15 -20.92
CA THR A 200 27.97 -3.88 -22.19
C THR A 200 29.25 -3.52 -22.93
N ALA A 201 29.85 -2.37 -22.61
CA ALA A 201 31.07 -1.87 -23.26
C ALA A 201 32.37 -2.35 -22.59
N VAL A 202 32.29 -2.97 -21.40
CA VAL A 202 33.44 -3.40 -20.60
C VAL A 202 33.52 -4.92 -20.56
N ALA A 203 34.71 -5.48 -20.82
CA ALA A 203 34.93 -6.92 -20.70
C ALA A 203 34.71 -7.36 -19.23
N PRO A 204 34.08 -8.52 -18.96
CA PRO A 204 33.77 -8.96 -17.59
C PRO A 204 34.97 -8.94 -16.63
N SER A 205 36.17 -9.20 -17.16
CA SER A 205 37.43 -9.19 -16.42
C SER A 205 37.93 -7.81 -15.98
N LEU A 206 37.35 -6.71 -16.48
CA LEU A 206 37.75 -5.33 -16.19
C LEU A 206 36.69 -4.56 -15.39
N ILE A 207 35.54 -5.17 -15.11
CA ILE A 207 34.42 -4.51 -14.41
C ILE A 207 34.80 -4.08 -12.98
N GLU A 208 35.56 -4.91 -12.27
CA GLU A 208 35.92 -4.65 -10.87
C GLU A 208 36.87 -3.44 -10.73
N SER A 209 37.89 -3.36 -11.58
CA SER A 209 38.83 -2.21 -11.62
C SER A 209 38.15 -0.91 -12.05
N GLU A 210 37.16 -0.96 -12.93
CA GLU A 210 36.47 0.25 -13.38
C GLU A 210 35.42 0.76 -12.37
N LEU A 211 34.75 -0.13 -11.64
CA LEU A 211 33.72 0.26 -10.65
C LEU A 211 34.30 0.65 -9.29
N PHE A 212 35.42 0.05 -8.89
CA PHE A 212 35.98 0.21 -7.55
C PHE A 212 37.37 0.88 -7.51
N GLY A 213 38.04 1.02 -8.66
CA GLY A 213 39.38 1.62 -8.79
C GLY A 213 40.50 0.61 -8.63
#